data_AF-A0A1I7M2D8-F1
#
_entry.id   AF-A0A1I7M2D8-F1
#
_cell.length_a   1.000
_cell.length_b   1.000
_cell.length_c   1.000
_cell.angle_alpha   90.00
_cell.angle_beta   90.00
_cell.angle_gamma   90.00
#
_symmetry.space_group_name_H-M   'P 1'
#
loop_
_entity.id
_entity.type
_entity.pdbx_description
1 polymer ?
#
loop_
_entity_poly.entity_id
_entity_poly.type
_entity_poly.pdbx_seq_one_letter_code
_entity_poly.pdbx_strand_id
1 'polypeptide(L)'
;MGSYSQSVQRHLAGCRCWRCRKNCEFWLWVPIMLRLLTVLLGRRTGLHPFETDILDKVRRCLSDSAGSRLLRQAEVVNKVQRLSNGKEVNLYQIRYGKPAFDDDLRFPNAPDEALLANVTLSRSNSPAKLRAEVWLAKGRLFSLVFNVPPSQFYAGMDLDTLRGEIEDVRICFNPMQPHVVEECEPVDASAFTGWLREWHAQGRVVSLRAPSSQMERETYLGCIDALLPGDYLELLAQTDGARIGVCAVFGVREIRRIVLPDAIFYVLAEVDGVAGLGVKNGGRDATIYRLRYEDGERRAMGSSLQYALINVLELQDTGNV
;
A
#
# COMPACT_ATOMS: atom_id res chain seq x y z
N MET A 1 -22.91 10.22 -66.31
CA MET A 1 -23.63 9.45 -65.27
C MET A 1 -22.67 8.40 -64.73
N GLY A 2 -22.12 8.42 -63.53
CA GLY A 2 -22.11 9.37 -62.43
C GLY A 2 -20.82 9.12 -61.62
N SER A 3 -20.26 10.21 -61.10
CA SER A 3 -19.14 10.30 -60.15
C SER A 3 -19.57 9.95 -58.72
N TYR A 4 -18.63 10.05 -57.76
CA TYR A 4 -18.72 9.93 -56.28
C TYR A 4 -18.33 8.55 -55.73
N SER A 5 -17.52 8.38 -54.66
CA SER A 5 -16.91 9.30 -53.69
C SER A 5 -15.78 8.58 -52.94
N GLN A 6 -14.72 9.31 -52.56
CA GLN A 6 -13.82 8.97 -51.45
C GLN A 6 -14.55 9.05 -50.09
N SER A 7 -13.85 8.67 -49.00
CA SER A 7 -14.22 8.74 -47.56
C SER A 7 -14.78 7.40 -47.03
N VAL A 8 -14.44 6.87 -45.84
CA VAL A 8 -14.03 7.44 -44.54
C VAL A 8 -13.24 6.39 -43.74
N GLN A 9 -12.18 6.83 -43.06
CA GLN A 9 -11.53 6.15 -41.94
C GLN A 9 -12.51 5.79 -40.81
N ARG A 10 -12.57 4.52 -40.37
CA ARG A 10 -13.01 4.15 -39.00
C ARG A 10 -12.15 2.97 -38.52
N HIS A 11 -11.17 3.25 -37.65
CA HIS A 11 -11.24 2.97 -36.22
C HIS A 11 -11.43 1.48 -35.88
N LEU A 12 -10.32 0.74 -35.91
CA LEU A 12 -10.11 -0.44 -35.07
C LEU A 12 -8.82 -0.23 -34.27
N ALA A 13 -8.81 0.79 -33.41
CA ALA A 13 -7.89 0.83 -32.29
C ALA A 13 -8.45 -0.15 -31.25
N GLY A 14 -8.02 -1.41 -31.35
CA GLY A 14 -8.31 -2.43 -30.36
C GLY A 14 -7.89 -1.96 -28.98
N CYS A 15 -8.84 -1.96 -28.05
CA CYS A 15 -8.61 -1.82 -26.62
C CYS A 15 -7.66 -2.96 -26.20
N ARG A 16 -6.36 -2.64 -26.11
CA ARG A 16 -5.34 -3.51 -25.53
C ARG A 16 -5.44 -3.36 -24.02
N CYS A 17 -6.41 -4.03 -23.41
CA CYS A 17 -6.45 -4.24 -21.97
C CYS A 17 -5.15 -4.96 -21.56
N TRP A 18 -4.26 -4.22 -20.90
CA TRP A 18 -2.85 -4.57 -20.72
C TRP A 18 -2.61 -5.66 -19.66
N ARG A 19 -3.63 -6.08 -18.92
CA ARG A 19 -3.48 -7.07 -17.84
C ARG A 19 -3.09 -8.49 -18.31
N CYS A 20 -3.04 -8.72 -19.62
CA CYS A 20 -2.76 -10.04 -20.20
C CYS A 20 -1.30 -10.27 -20.67
N ARG A 21 -0.36 -9.31 -20.56
CA ARG A 21 0.99 -9.49 -21.15
C ARG A 21 2.21 -9.45 -20.23
N LYS A 22 2.11 -9.19 -18.92
CA LYS A 22 3.31 -9.16 -18.05
C LYS A 22 3.18 -9.71 -16.62
N ASN A 23 2.13 -10.48 -16.30
CA ASN A 23 1.94 -11.06 -14.95
C ASN A 23 2.24 -12.56 -14.86
N CYS A 24 3.31 -13.02 -15.49
CA CYS A 24 3.99 -14.26 -15.14
C CYS A 24 5.50 -13.93 -15.15
N GLU A 25 6.20 -14.19 -14.04
CA GLU A 25 7.67 -14.18 -13.90
C GLU A 25 8.43 -12.91 -13.43
N PHE A 26 7.79 -11.86 -12.90
CA PHE A 26 8.54 -10.66 -12.43
C PHE A 26 8.52 -10.35 -10.91
N TRP A 27 8.12 -11.32 -10.07
CA TRP A 27 8.05 -11.15 -8.59
C TRP A 27 9.12 -11.94 -7.80
N LEU A 28 10.28 -12.12 -8.42
CA LEU A 28 11.55 -12.32 -7.73
C LEU A 28 12.39 -11.09 -8.12
N TRP A 29 13.22 -10.54 -7.22
CA TRP A 29 14.11 -9.38 -7.43
C TRP A 29 13.68 -8.02 -6.82
N VAL A 30 13.50 -8.01 -5.49
CA VAL A 30 14.23 -7.14 -4.55
C VAL A 30 14.89 -8.12 -3.57
N PRO A 31 16.16 -8.02 -3.15
CA PRO A 31 16.98 -9.19 -2.80
C PRO A 31 16.43 -10.00 -1.62
N ILE A 32 15.66 -11.03 -1.97
CA ILE A 32 15.16 -12.13 -1.14
C ILE A 32 16.32 -12.95 -0.56
N MET A 33 17.54 -12.81 -1.10
CA MET A 33 18.73 -13.54 -0.64
C MET A 33 19.16 -13.24 0.81
N LEU A 34 18.82 -12.08 1.40
CA LEU A 34 19.09 -11.85 2.83
C LEU A 34 17.93 -12.26 3.77
N ARG A 35 16.75 -12.60 3.24
CA ARG A 35 15.58 -13.00 4.04
C ARG A 35 15.41 -14.51 4.21
N LEU A 36 16.09 -15.33 3.41
CA LEU A 36 15.97 -16.80 3.48
C LEU A 36 16.77 -17.45 4.63
N LEU A 37 17.81 -16.79 5.15
CA LEU A 37 18.61 -17.34 6.26
C LEU A 37 18.03 -17.06 7.66
N THR A 38 17.08 -16.14 7.80
CA THR A 38 16.38 -15.87 9.08
C THR A 38 15.16 -16.77 9.32
N VAL A 39 14.77 -17.58 8.34
CA VAL A 39 13.61 -18.48 8.41
C VAL A 39 13.80 -19.63 9.43
N LEU A 40 15.05 -19.95 9.79
CA LEU A 40 15.44 -21.09 10.63
C LEU A 40 15.66 -20.76 12.12
N LEU A 41 15.65 -19.48 12.53
CA LEU A 41 16.10 -19.07 13.88
C LEU A 41 15.03 -18.41 14.77
N GLY A 42 13.79 -18.26 14.29
CA GLY A 42 12.70 -17.64 15.06
C GLY A 42 12.10 -18.58 16.10
N ARG A 43 12.66 -18.60 17.31
CA ARG A 43 12.34 -19.51 18.43
C ARG A 43 11.00 -19.27 19.17
N ARG A 44 10.12 -18.40 18.69
CA ARG A 44 8.78 -18.19 19.29
C ARG A 44 7.68 -18.45 18.28
N THR A 45 6.76 -19.35 18.65
CA THR A 45 5.68 -19.82 17.78
C THR A 45 4.40 -19.01 17.89
N GLY A 46 4.31 -18.06 18.84
CA GLY A 46 3.08 -17.35 19.17
C GLY A 46 3.16 -15.82 19.12
N LEU A 47 1.99 -15.22 19.00
CA LEU A 47 1.73 -13.80 19.21
C LEU A 47 1.90 -13.46 20.70
N HIS A 48 2.33 -12.23 20.99
CA HIS A 48 2.24 -11.66 22.33
C HIS A 48 0.78 -11.36 22.68
N PRO A 49 0.39 -11.32 23.97
CA PRO A 49 -1.01 -11.07 24.33
C PRO A 49 -1.55 -9.75 23.81
N PHE A 50 -0.78 -8.67 23.82
CA PHE A 50 -1.20 -7.39 23.23
C PHE A 50 -1.40 -7.45 21.70
N GLU A 51 -0.70 -8.34 20.99
CA GLU A 51 -0.89 -8.56 19.55
C GLU A 51 -2.19 -9.33 19.28
N THR A 52 -2.52 -10.28 20.14
CA THR A 52 -3.83 -10.94 20.13
C THR A 52 -4.95 -9.94 20.44
N ASP A 53 -4.74 -9.04 21.40
CA ASP A 53 -5.72 -7.98 21.72
C ASP A 53 -5.96 -7.06 20.51
N ILE A 54 -4.91 -6.71 19.76
CA ILE A 54 -5.00 -5.93 18.51
C ILE A 54 -5.91 -6.64 17.51
N LEU A 55 -5.65 -7.91 17.20
CA LEU A 55 -6.43 -8.68 16.23
C LEU A 55 -7.88 -8.87 16.69
N ASP A 56 -8.11 -9.13 17.98
CA ASP A 56 -9.44 -9.31 18.53
C ASP A 56 -10.25 -8.00 18.50
N LYS A 57 -9.62 -6.85 18.78
CA LYS A 57 -10.30 -5.56 18.68
C LYS A 57 -10.65 -5.24 17.22
N VAL A 58 -9.73 -5.46 16.28
CA VAL A 58 -9.99 -5.28 14.84
C VAL A 58 -11.14 -6.16 14.38
N ARG A 59 -11.14 -7.44 14.76
CA ARG A 59 -12.22 -8.39 14.48
C ARG A 59 -13.59 -7.85 14.91
N ARG A 60 -13.69 -7.27 16.10
CA ARG A 60 -14.96 -6.74 16.65
C ARG A 60 -15.43 -5.46 15.95
N CYS A 61 -14.55 -4.77 15.23
CA CYS A 61 -14.89 -3.59 14.42
C CYS A 61 -15.27 -3.95 12.97
N LEU A 62 -15.10 -5.21 12.56
CA LEU A 62 -15.51 -5.70 11.25
C LEU A 62 -16.96 -6.23 11.30
N SER A 63 -17.58 -6.44 10.12
CA SER A 63 -18.84 -7.18 10.05
C SER A 63 -18.67 -8.62 10.56
N ASP A 64 -19.72 -9.27 11.03
CA ASP A 64 -19.64 -10.62 11.63
C ASP A 64 -18.94 -11.65 10.73
N SER A 65 -19.24 -11.61 9.44
CA SER A 65 -18.61 -12.50 8.44
C SER A 65 -17.12 -12.21 8.27
N ALA A 66 -16.74 -10.93 8.20
CA ALA A 66 -15.35 -10.51 8.08
C ALA A 66 -14.56 -10.80 9.36
N GLY A 67 -15.12 -10.50 10.52
CA GLY A 67 -14.53 -10.78 11.82
C GLY A 67 -14.33 -12.29 12.04
N SER A 68 -15.31 -13.11 11.67
CA SER A 68 -15.19 -14.57 11.75
C SER A 68 -14.06 -15.10 10.87
N ARG A 69 -13.90 -14.58 9.64
CA ARG A 69 -12.76 -14.93 8.77
C ARG A 69 -11.43 -14.50 9.39
N LEU A 70 -11.32 -13.27 9.90
CA LEU A 70 -10.08 -12.79 10.54
C LEU A 70 -9.69 -13.67 11.73
N LEU A 71 -10.65 -14.03 12.58
CA LEU A 71 -10.43 -14.92 13.73
C LEU A 71 -9.87 -16.26 13.29
N ARG A 72 -10.52 -16.92 12.33
CA ARG A 72 -10.07 -18.22 11.82
C ARG A 72 -8.68 -18.15 11.20
N GLN A 73 -8.38 -17.07 10.46
CA GLN A 73 -7.05 -16.85 9.91
C GLN A 73 -6.00 -16.68 11.02
N ALA A 74 -6.31 -15.96 12.10
CA ALA A 74 -5.41 -15.80 13.23
C ALA A 74 -5.19 -17.12 14.01
N GLU A 75 -6.24 -17.93 14.20
CA GLU A 75 -6.19 -19.22 14.90
C GLU A 75 -5.27 -20.25 14.21
N VAL A 76 -5.12 -20.18 12.88
CA VAL A 76 -4.27 -21.12 12.13
C VAL A 76 -2.82 -20.67 11.99
N VAL A 77 -2.46 -19.48 12.49
CA VAL A 77 -1.07 -19.01 12.53
C VAL A 77 -0.27 -19.90 13.48
N ASN A 78 0.79 -20.52 12.97
CA ASN A 78 1.65 -21.41 13.76
C ASN A 78 3.15 -21.05 13.64
N LYS A 79 3.46 -19.99 12.89
CA LYS A 79 4.79 -19.41 12.81
C LYS A 79 4.69 -17.89 12.81
N VAL A 80 5.37 -17.27 13.77
CA VAL A 80 5.51 -15.83 13.88
C VAL A 80 6.96 -15.47 13.61
N GLN A 81 7.20 -14.65 12.59
CA GLN A 81 8.53 -14.13 12.27
C GLN A 81 8.59 -12.66 12.67
N ARG A 82 9.52 -12.31 13.56
CA ARG A 82 9.72 -10.94 14.02
C ARG A 82 10.91 -10.34 13.30
N LEU A 83 10.70 -9.24 12.58
CA LEU A 83 11.72 -8.50 11.83
C LEU A 83 11.94 -7.13 12.49
N SER A 84 13.10 -6.53 12.23
CA SER A 84 13.42 -5.16 12.67
C SER A 84 13.13 -4.93 14.16
N ASN A 85 13.63 -5.84 15.01
CA ASN A 85 13.40 -5.85 16.46
C ASN A 85 11.92 -5.91 16.89
N GLY A 86 11.08 -6.59 16.10
CA GLY A 86 9.64 -6.73 16.36
C GLY A 86 8.80 -5.56 15.85
N LYS A 87 9.39 -4.62 15.11
CA LYS A 87 8.65 -3.56 14.42
C LYS A 87 7.74 -4.11 13.32
N GLU A 88 8.10 -5.25 12.73
CA GLU A 88 7.28 -6.00 11.79
C GLU A 88 7.14 -7.45 12.29
N VAL A 89 5.91 -7.95 12.33
CA VAL A 89 5.57 -9.27 12.83
C VAL A 89 4.79 -10.00 11.73
N ASN A 90 5.47 -10.89 11.02
CA ASN A 90 4.90 -11.65 9.92
C ASN A 90 4.30 -12.96 10.43
N LEU A 91 3.12 -13.27 9.92
CA LEU A 91 2.25 -14.34 10.38
C LEU A 91 2.12 -15.38 9.28
N TYR A 92 2.45 -16.63 9.61
CA TYR A 92 2.42 -17.72 8.66
C TYR A 92 1.63 -18.91 9.20
N GLN A 93 0.91 -19.55 8.27
CA GLN A 93 0.40 -20.90 8.42
C GLN A 93 1.35 -21.84 7.68
N ILE A 94 2.10 -22.66 8.42
CA ILE A 94 3.08 -23.59 7.87
C ILE A 94 2.55 -25.02 8.01
N ARG A 95 2.50 -25.77 6.91
CA ARG A 95 2.22 -27.22 6.90
C ARG A 95 3.34 -27.92 6.15
N TYR A 96 3.91 -28.97 6.75
CA TYR A 96 5.03 -29.74 6.16
C TYR A 96 6.21 -28.85 5.72
N GLY A 97 6.54 -27.85 6.54
CA GLY A 97 7.65 -26.92 6.28
C GLY A 97 7.40 -25.87 5.20
N LYS A 98 6.20 -25.81 4.60
CA LYS A 98 5.84 -24.84 3.56
C LYS A 98 4.67 -23.97 4.00
N PRO A 99 4.58 -22.71 3.54
CA PRO A 99 3.36 -21.93 3.66
C PRO A 99 2.20 -22.68 3.02
N ALA A 100 1.12 -22.86 3.77
CA ALA A 100 -0.09 -23.52 3.32
C ALA A 100 -1.27 -22.70 3.85
N PHE A 101 -2.02 -22.09 2.95
CA PHE A 101 -3.13 -21.20 3.30
C PHE A 101 -4.46 -21.85 2.92
N ASP A 102 -5.47 -21.64 3.75
CA ASP A 102 -6.84 -22.05 3.45
C ASP A 102 -7.52 -21.03 2.53
N ASP A 103 -7.88 -21.44 1.32
CA ASP A 103 -8.52 -20.57 0.34
C ASP A 103 -9.92 -20.13 0.76
N ASP A 104 -10.63 -20.94 1.55
CA ASP A 104 -11.97 -20.62 2.02
C ASP A 104 -11.98 -19.48 3.05
N LEU A 105 -10.85 -19.32 3.77
CA LEU A 105 -10.69 -18.24 4.74
C LEU A 105 -10.32 -16.90 4.11
N ARG A 106 -9.93 -16.86 2.83
CA ARG A 106 -9.48 -15.64 2.13
C ARG A 106 -10.58 -14.58 2.12
N PHE A 107 -10.24 -13.33 2.35
CA PHE A 107 -11.16 -12.22 2.06
C PHE A 107 -11.40 -12.10 0.56
N PRO A 108 -12.63 -11.82 0.08
CA PRO A 108 -12.91 -11.65 -1.35
C PRO A 108 -12.28 -10.38 -1.92
N ASN A 109 -12.15 -9.32 -1.12
CA ASN A 109 -11.31 -8.18 -1.46
C ASN A 109 -9.84 -8.54 -1.20
N ALA A 110 -9.16 -9.01 -2.23
CA ALA A 110 -7.84 -9.61 -2.11
C ALA A 110 -6.81 -8.99 -3.05
N PRO A 111 -6.52 -7.68 -2.90
CA PRO A 111 -5.36 -7.08 -3.56
C PRO A 111 -4.08 -7.76 -3.08
N ASP A 112 -2.98 -7.57 -3.82
CA ASP A 112 -1.71 -8.20 -3.48
C ASP A 112 -1.27 -7.88 -2.06
N GLU A 113 -1.38 -6.60 -1.65
CA GLU A 113 -1.23 -6.14 -0.27
C GLU A 113 -2.27 -5.06 0.04
N ALA A 114 -2.82 -5.06 1.25
CA ALA A 114 -3.70 -3.99 1.71
C ALA A 114 -3.67 -3.81 3.23
N LEU A 115 -3.71 -2.54 3.65
CA LEU A 115 -3.88 -2.16 5.05
C LEU A 115 -5.33 -2.36 5.45
N LEU A 116 -5.62 -3.34 6.30
CA LEU A 116 -6.98 -3.59 6.79
C LEU A 116 -7.38 -2.61 7.87
N ALA A 117 -6.48 -2.36 8.83
CA ALA A 117 -6.79 -1.51 9.97
C ALA A 117 -5.56 -0.83 10.56
N ASN A 118 -5.78 0.37 11.10
CA ASN A 118 -4.87 1.03 12.02
C ASN A 118 -5.41 0.91 13.45
N VAL A 119 -4.53 0.62 14.39
CA VAL A 119 -4.84 0.46 15.81
C VAL A 119 -3.92 1.35 16.62
N THR A 120 -4.49 2.18 17.49
CA THR A 120 -3.73 3.01 18.42
C THR A 120 -3.80 2.40 19.80
N LEU A 121 -2.64 2.14 20.38
CA LEU A 121 -2.48 1.69 21.75
C LEU A 121 -1.84 2.81 22.57
N SER A 122 -2.21 2.87 23.84
CA SER A 122 -1.55 3.69 24.83
C SER A 122 -0.91 2.87 25.93
N ARG A 123 -0.28 3.60 26.85
CA ARG A 123 0.27 3.06 28.07
C ARG A 123 -0.15 3.99 29.20
N SER A 124 -0.77 3.43 30.22
CA SER A 124 -1.01 4.11 31.50
C SER A 124 0.21 4.94 31.91
N ASN A 125 0.00 6.23 32.20
CA ASN A 125 1.03 7.19 32.59
C ASN A 125 2.02 7.60 31.49
N SER A 126 1.69 7.42 30.20
CA SER A 126 2.53 7.92 29.12
C SER A 126 1.68 8.59 28.02
N PRO A 127 2.06 9.79 27.56
CA PRO A 127 1.40 10.42 26.40
C PRO A 127 1.79 9.76 25.07
N ALA A 128 2.86 8.94 25.08
CA ALA A 128 3.31 8.24 23.88
C ALA A 128 2.27 7.22 23.41
N LYS A 129 2.12 7.11 22.08
CA LYS A 129 1.21 6.16 21.44
C LYS A 129 1.99 5.15 20.60
N LEU A 130 1.62 3.88 20.74
CA LEU A 130 2.05 2.83 19.83
C LEU A 130 0.98 2.69 18.76
N ARG A 131 1.37 2.81 17.49
CA ARG A 131 0.47 2.56 16.37
C ARG A 131 0.83 1.22 15.77
N ALA A 132 -0.17 0.37 15.61
CA ALA A 132 -0.07 -0.93 15.00
C ALA A 132 -0.97 -1.00 13.76
N GLU A 133 -0.53 -1.73 12.77
CA GLU A 133 -1.19 -1.81 11.48
C GLU A 133 -1.39 -3.26 11.12
N VAL A 134 -2.62 -3.61 10.74
CA VAL A 134 -2.99 -4.96 10.37
C VAL A 134 -3.01 -5.06 8.85
N TRP A 135 -2.09 -5.84 8.30
CA TRP A 135 -1.91 -5.98 6.87
C TRP A 135 -2.45 -7.31 6.37
N LEU A 136 -3.05 -7.24 5.18
CA LEU A 136 -3.46 -8.38 4.38
C LEU A 136 -2.53 -8.54 3.19
N ALA A 137 -2.20 -9.78 2.83
CA ALA A 137 -1.58 -10.14 1.56
C ALA A 137 -2.50 -11.09 0.81
N LYS A 138 -2.94 -10.73 -0.39
CA LYS A 138 -3.92 -11.50 -1.18
C LYS A 138 -5.15 -11.89 -0.37
N GLY A 139 -5.67 -10.97 0.45
CA GLY A 139 -6.85 -11.20 1.29
C GLY A 139 -6.59 -12.11 2.51
N ARG A 140 -5.33 -12.28 2.92
CA ARG A 140 -4.92 -13.09 4.08
C ARG A 140 -4.20 -12.25 5.12
N LEU A 141 -4.48 -12.44 6.39
CA LEU A 141 -3.74 -11.87 7.51
C LEU A 141 -2.27 -12.21 7.34
N PHE A 142 -1.46 -11.17 7.17
CA PHE A 142 -0.07 -11.31 6.79
C PHE A 142 0.87 -10.76 7.86
N SER A 143 0.64 -9.53 8.32
CA SER A 143 1.57 -8.93 9.28
C SER A 143 0.93 -7.89 10.20
N LEU A 144 1.61 -7.66 11.31
CA LEU A 144 1.44 -6.49 12.16
C LEU A 144 2.67 -5.59 12.01
N VAL A 145 2.47 -4.31 11.70
CA VAL A 145 3.55 -3.33 11.56
C VAL A 145 3.37 -2.22 12.58
N PHE A 146 4.43 -1.91 13.32
CA PHE A 146 4.42 -0.91 14.37
C PHE A 146 5.22 0.34 13.96
N ASN A 147 4.76 1.52 14.38
CA ASN A 147 5.51 2.77 14.16
C ASN A 147 6.86 2.78 14.88
N VAL A 148 6.95 2.16 16.05
CA VAL A 148 8.17 1.91 16.83
C VAL A 148 8.21 0.45 17.31
N PRO A 149 9.40 -0.16 17.53
CA PRO A 149 9.48 -1.50 18.12
C PRO A 149 8.71 -1.59 19.45
N PRO A 150 7.83 -2.61 19.66
CA PRO A 150 7.09 -2.75 20.91
C PRO A 150 7.98 -2.85 22.15
N SER A 151 9.17 -3.46 22.03
CA SER A 151 10.16 -3.55 23.11
C SER A 151 10.70 -2.17 23.55
N GLN A 152 10.76 -1.21 22.64
CA GLN A 152 11.13 0.17 22.94
C GLN A 152 9.95 0.92 23.59
N PHE A 153 8.74 0.74 23.06
CA PHE A 153 7.55 1.40 23.59
C PHE A 153 7.23 0.94 25.02
N TYR A 154 7.30 -0.37 25.27
CA TYR A 154 7.06 -1.00 26.56
C TYR A 154 8.36 -1.29 27.33
N ALA A 155 9.36 -0.42 27.20
CA ALA A 155 10.65 -0.58 27.85
C ALA A 155 10.50 -0.88 29.37
N GLY A 156 11.15 -1.94 29.83
CA GLY A 156 11.10 -2.40 31.23
C GLY A 156 9.89 -3.29 31.57
N MET A 157 9.02 -3.61 30.62
CA MET A 157 7.86 -4.50 30.80
C MET A 157 8.10 -5.85 30.12
N ASP A 158 7.43 -6.90 30.61
CA ASP A 158 7.45 -8.21 30.00
C ASP A 158 6.37 -8.32 28.90
N LEU A 159 6.82 -8.38 27.65
CA LEU A 159 5.93 -8.50 26.48
C LEU A 159 5.14 -9.82 26.46
N ASP A 160 5.55 -10.85 27.19
CA ASP A 160 4.86 -12.16 27.19
C ASP A 160 3.59 -12.15 28.05
N THR A 161 3.45 -11.17 28.95
CA THR A 161 2.30 -11.03 29.84
C THR A 161 1.52 -9.74 29.61
N LEU A 162 2.09 -8.80 28.85
CA LEU A 162 1.52 -7.49 28.58
C LEU A 162 0.24 -7.57 27.74
N ARG A 163 -0.82 -6.90 28.23
CA ARG A 163 -2.08 -6.66 27.50
C ARG A 163 -2.07 -5.27 26.84
N GLY A 164 -2.74 -5.15 25.70
CA GLY A 164 -2.82 -3.91 24.95
C GLY A 164 -3.93 -2.99 25.46
N GLU A 165 -3.59 -1.77 25.88
CA GLU A 165 -4.58 -0.71 26.12
C GLU A 165 -4.97 -0.06 24.78
N ILE A 166 -5.97 -0.62 24.10
CA ILE A 166 -6.38 -0.16 22.76
C ILE A 166 -7.35 1.02 22.88
N GLU A 167 -6.95 2.18 22.35
CA GLU A 167 -7.72 3.42 22.38
C GLU A 167 -8.62 3.57 21.15
N ASP A 168 -8.07 3.31 19.97
CA ASP A 168 -8.75 3.56 18.70
C ASP A 168 -8.47 2.44 17.69
N VAL A 169 -9.47 2.14 16.88
CA VAL A 169 -9.35 1.23 15.73
C VAL A 169 -10.06 1.83 14.54
N ARG A 170 -9.33 1.97 13.44
CA ARG A 170 -9.84 2.44 12.16
C ARG A 170 -9.74 1.34 11.13
N ILE A 171 -10.88 0.89 10.63
CA ILE A 171 -10.95 -0.02 9.48
C ILE A 171 -10.79 0.80 8.20
N CYS A 172 -9.82 0.43 7.37
CA CYS A 172 -9.44 1.21 6.18
C CYS A 172 -10.27 0.85 4.95
N PHE A 173 -10.84 -0.36 4.90
CA PHE A 173 -11.73 -0.79 3.83
C PHE A 173 -12.58 -1.98 4.23
N ASN A 174 -13.63 -2.25 3.44
CA ASN A 174 -14.44 -3.46 3.60
C ASN A 174 -13.77 -4.66 2.91
N PRO A 175 -13.22 -5.64 3.66
CA PRO A 175 -12.55 -6.78 3.06
C PRO A 175 -13.53 -7.76 2.40
N MET A 176 -14.84 -7.64 2.64
CA MET A 176 -15.87 -8.49 2.06
C MET A 176 -16.44 -7.97 0.75
N GLN A 177 -16.21 -6.70 0.42
CA GLN A 177 -16.65 -6.13 -0.86
C GLN A 177 -15.61 -6.46 -1.92
N PRO A 178 -15.92 -7.33 -2.92
CA PRO A 178 -14.95 -7.76 -3.91
C PRO A 178 -14.23 -6.57 -4.54
N HIS A 179 -12.94 -6.72 -4.79
CA HIS A 179 -12.18 -5.73 -5.52
C HIS A 179 -12.67 -5.73 -6.98
N VAL A 180 -13.67 -4.91 -7.28
CA VAL A 180 -14.04 -4.63 -8.67
C VAL A 180 -12.88 -3.86 -9.25
N VAL A 181 -12.15 -4.51 -10.15
CA VAL A 181 -11.23 -3.82 -11.03
C VAL A 181 -12.15 -3.09 -11.99
N GLU A 182 -12.50 -1.85 -11.65
CA GLU A 182 -13.21 -1.01 -12.59
C GLU A 182 -12.33 -0.93 -13.84
N GLU A 183 -12.88 -1.41 -14.95
CA GLU A 183 -12.27 -1.17 -16.25
C GLU A 183 -12.07 0.34 -16.37
N CYS A 184 -10.97 0.78 -17.00
CA CYS A 184 -10.72 2.20 -17.20
C CYS A 184 -11.88 2.80 -18.00
N GLU A 185 -12.91 3.28 -17.32
CA GLU A 185 -13.93 4.07 -17.97
C GLU A 185 -13.25 5.30 -18.53
N PRO A 186 -13.62 5.73 -19.74
CA PRO A 186 -13.06 6.93 -20.33
C PRO A 186 -13.38 8.10 -19.40
N VAL A 187 -12.33 8.64 -18.77
CA VAL A 187 -12.46 9.81 -17.90
C VAL A 187 -12.70 11.03 -18.79
N ASP A 188 -13.73 11.82 -18.49
CA ASP A 188 -14.02 13.05 -19.22
C ASP A 188 -12.89 14.07 -19.00
N ALA A 189 -12.06 14.26 -20.01
CA ALA A 189 -10.92 15.15 -19.95
C ALA A 189 -11.30 16.63 -19.74
N SER A 190 -12.56 17.01 -20.00
CA SER A 190 -13.04 18.37 -19.74
C SER A 190 -13.15 18.67 -18.24
N ALA A 191 -13.28 17.64 -17.40
CA ALA A 191 -13.37 17.76 -15.95
C ALA A 191 -12.01 18.01 -15.27
N PHE A 192 -10.88 17.77 -15.96
CA PHE A 192 -9.56 17.98 -15.37
C PHE A 192 -9.27 19.45 -15.12
N THR A 193 -8.49 19.77 -14.09
CA THR A 193 -8.02 21.11 -13.74
C THR A 193 -6.52 21.11 -13.47
N GLY A 194 -5.94 22.30 -13.33
CA GLY A 194 -4.54 22.49 -12.94
C GLY A 194 -3.55 21.77 -13.85
N TRP A 195 -2.48 21.26 -13.24
CA TRP A 195 -1.37 20.63 -13.95
C TRP A 195 -1.77 19.34 -14.69
N LEU A 196 -2.78 18.61 -14.20
CA LEU A 196 -3.24 17.37 -14.82
C LEU A 196 -3.86 17.66 -16.19
N ARG A 197 -4.68 18.72 -16.30
CA ARG A 197 -5.25 19.17 -17.58
C ARG A 197 -4.15 19.53 -18.57
N GLU A 198 -3.15 20.29 -18.12
CA GLU A 198 -2.02 20.72 -18.95
C GLU A 198 -1.23 19.52 -19.48
N TRP A 199 -0.90 18.55 -18.61
CA TRP A 199 -0.14 17.37 -18.99
C TRP A 199 -0.93 16.42 -19.89
N HIS A 200 -2.24 16.32 -19.67
CA HIS A 200 -3.11 15.58 -20.56
C HIS A 200 -3.16 16.21 -21.95
N ALA A 201 -3.31 17.54 -22.05
CA ALA A 201 -3.30 18.27 -23.32
C ALA A 201 -1.96 18.16 -24.07
N GLN A 202 -0.86 18.01 -23.35
CA GLN A 202 0.48 17.77 -23.90
C GLN A 202 0.74 16.30 -24.27
N GLY A 203 -0.21 15.39 -24.03
CA GLY A 203 -0.03 13.95 -24.29
C GLY A 203 0.94 13.24 -23.36
N ARG A 204 1.28 13.84 -22.20
CA ARG A 204 2.18 13.23 -21.20
C ARG A 204 1.49 12.14 -20.39
N VAL A 205 0.17 12.24 -20.24
CA VAL A 205 -0.67 11.27 -19.52
C VAL A 205 -0.98 10.10 -20.44
N VAL A 206 -0.50 8.92 -20.07
CA VAL A 206 -0.65 7.68 -20.84
C VAL A 206 -2.00 7.02 -20.55
N SER A 207 -2.40 7.00 -19.27
CA SER A 207 -3.68 6.43 -18.84
C SER A 207 -4.14 7.03 -17.52
N LEU A 208 -5.46 7.04 -17.30
CA LEU A 208 -6.10 7.48 -16.06
C LEU A 208 -7.11 6.44 -15.59
N ARG A 209 -7.43 6.50 -14.29
CA ARG A 209 -8.55 5.76 -13.71
C ARG A 209 -9.60 6.73 -13.21
N ALA A 210 -10.85 6.27 -13.26
CA ALA A 210 -11.98 7.01 -12.71
C ALA A 210 -11.72 7.36 -11.23
N PRO A 211 -12.12 8.55 -10.77
CA PRO A 211 -11.95 8.93 -9.38
C PRO A 211 -12.79 8.04 -8.46
N SER A 212 -12.18 7.60 -7.36
CA SER A 212 -12.90 6.99 -6.24
C SER A 212 -13.92 7.96 -5.65
N SER A 213 -14.97 7.42 -5.04
CA SER A 213 -15.96 8.24 -4.32
C SER A 213 -15.29 9.06 -3.21
N GLN A 214 -15.83 10.23 -2.89
CA GLN A 214 -15.27 11.11 -1.85
C GLN A 214 -15.14 10.39 -0.50
N MET A 215 -16.20 9.70 -0.07
CA MET A 215 -16.22 8.96 1.20
C MET A 215 -15.13 7.88 1.24
N GLU A 216 -14.94 7.16 0.14
CA GLU A 216 -13.91 6.15 0.05
C GLU A 216 -12.51 6.76 0.12
N ARG A 217 -12.27 7.80 -0.68
CA ARG A 217 -11.00 8.54 -0.68
C ARG A 217 -10.67 9.05 0.72
N GLU A 218 -11.62 9.70 1.40
CA GLU A 218 -11.44 10.18 2.77
C GLU A 218 -11.14 9.05 3.76
N THR A 219 -11.78 7.89 3.60
CA THR A 219 -11.54 6.71 4.46
C THR A 219 -10.10 6.22 4.33
N TYR A 220 -9.61 6.00 3.10
CA TYR A 220 -8.24 5.53 2.87
C TYR A 220 -7.20 6.58 3.25
N LEU A 221 -7.41 7.85 2.87
CA LEU A 221 -6.52 8.94 3.24
C LEU A 221 -6.45 9.12 4.77
N GLY A 222 -7.57 8.91 5.47
CA GLY A 222 -7.60 8.87 6.93
C GLY A 222 -6.74 7.75 7.52
N CYS A 223 -6.45 6.69 6.78
CA CYS A 223 -5.54 5.63 7.23
C CYS A 223 -4.06 5.95 7.00
N ILE A 224 -3.72 7.03 6.32
CA ILE A 224 -2.34 7.44 6.07
C ILE A 224 -1.90 8.38 7.18
N ASP A 225 -0.97 7.91 7.99
CA ASP A 225 -0.28 8.73 8.98
C ASP A 225 0.85 9.54 8.34
N ALA A 226 0.52 10.47 7.45
CA ALA A 226 1.47 11.43 6.89
C ALA A 226 0.69 12.63 6.31
N LEU A 227 1.29 13.81 6.32
CA LEU A 227 0.80 14.91 5.49
C LEU A 227 1.16 14.60 4.03
N LEU A 228 0.17 14.66 3.13
CA LEU A 228 0.34 14.39 1.71
C LEU A 228 0.50 15.70 0.92
N PRO A 229 1.22 15.69 -0.21
CA PRO A 229 1.33 16.83 -1.12
C PRO A 229 -0.05 17.32 -1.58
N GLY A 230 -0.25 18.64 -1.59
CA GLY A 230 -1.54 19.23 -2.00
C GLY A 230 -1.91 18.93 -3.45
N ASP A 231 -0.92 18.93 -4.35
CA ASP A 231 -1.10 18.61 -5.77
C ASP A 231 -1.37 17.12 -6.04
N TYR A 232 -0.93 16.22 -5.14
CA TYR A 232 -1.34 14.82 -5.14
C TYR A 232 -2.79 14.64 -4.71
N LEU A 233 -3.23 15.36 -3.67
CA LEU A 233 -4.63 15.35 -3.24
C LEU A 233 -5.55 15.92 -4.33
N GLU A 234 -5.12 16.96 -5.04
CA GLU A 234 -5.82 17.50 -6.22
C GLU A 234 -5.95 16.45 -7.33
N LEU A 235 -4.89 15.67 -7.59
CA LEU A 235 -4.95 14.57 -8.56
C LEU A 235 -5.93 13.48 -8.11
N LEU A 236 -5.93 13.11 -6.83
CA LEU A 236 -6.85 12.10 -6.29
C LEU A 236 -8.31 12.57 -6.25
N ALA A 237 -8.54 13.89 -6.29
CA ALA A 237 -9.88 14.46 -6.45
C ALA A 237 -10.47 14.17 -7.84
N GLN A 238 -9.61 14.03 -8.85
CA GLN A 238 -9.98 13.94 -10.27
C GLN A 238 -9.77 12.54 -10.86
N THR A 239 -8.95 11.71 -10.21
CA THR A 239 -8.54 10.38 -10.69
C THR A 239 -8.29 9.45 -9.50
N ASP A 240 -8.38 8.13 -9.67
CA ASP A 240 -7.80 7.19 -8.71
C ASP A 240 -6.44 6.68 -9.19
N GLY A 241 -5.55 7.61 -9.50
CA GLY A 241 -4.20 7.37 -10.02
C GLY A 241 -4.09 7.46 -11.54
N ALA A 242 -2.84 7.49 -12.01
CA ALA A 242 -2.50 7.86 -13.37
C ALA A 242 -1.20 7.17 -13.82
N ARG A 243 -1.02 7.00 -15.13
CA ARG A 243 0.28 6.72 -15.73
C ARG A 243 0.75 7.94 -16.49
N ILE A 244 1.94 8.43 -16.17
CA ILE A 244 2.56 9.60 -16.76
C ILE A 244 3.96 9.22 -17.22
N GLY A 245 4.14 9.03 -18.53
CA GLY A 245 5.34 8.40 -19.08
C GLY A 245 5.63 7.04 -18.41
N VAL A 246 6.79 6.92 -17.77
CA VAL A 246 7.26 5.73 -17.04
C VAL A 246 6.81 5.68 -15.58
N CYS A 247 6.13 6.72 -15.10
CA CYS A 247 5.70 6.82 -13.72
C CYS A 247 4.26 6.31 -13.58
N ALA A 248 4.04 5.39 -12.65
CA ALA A 248 2.72 5.01 -12.16
C ALA A 248 2.44 5.81 -10.87
N VAL A 249 1.50 6.75 -10.94
CA VAL A 249 0.97 7.47 -9.77
C VAL A 249 -0.16 6.66 -9.17
N PHE A 250 -0.03 6.31 -7.89
CA PHE A 250 -0.95 5.41 -7.21
C PHE A 250 -2.25 6.12 -6.81
N GLY A 251 -3.35 5.40 -7.01
CA GLY A 251 -4.64 5.72 -6.39
C GLY A 251 -4.61 5.41 -4.89
N VAL A 252 -5.67 5.78 -4.16
CA VAL A 252 -5.69 5.63 -2.69
C VAL A 252 -5.53 4.17 -2.23
N ARG A 253 -6.01 3.22 -3.04
CA ARG A 253 -5.93 1.78 -2.75
C ARG A 253 -4.56 1.16 -3.04
N GLU A 254 -3.74 1.84 -3.85
CA GLU A 254 -2.45 1.34 -4.31
C GLU A 254 -1.27 1.91 -3.52
N ILE A 255 -1.54 2.89 -2.64
CA ILE A 255 -0.52 3.44 -1.74
C ILE A 255 0.00 2.31 -0.85
N ARG A 256 1.21 1.87 -1.15
CA ARG A 256 1.93 0.84 -0.40
C ARG A 256 3.03 1.46 0.46
N ARG A 257 3.65 0.64 1.30
CA ARG A 257 4.71 1.10 2.20
C ARG A 257 6.04 0.44 1.93
N ILE A 258 7.09 1.19 2.22
CA ILE A 258 8.45 0.67 2.28
C ILE A 258 8.92 0.85 3.71
N VAL A 259 9.26 -0.27 4.36
CA VAL A 259 9.85 -0.30 5.69
C VAL A 259 11.36 -0.35 5.54
N LEU A 260 12.04 0.74 5.88
CA LEU A 260 13.49 0.83 5.99
C LEU A 260 13.90 0.76 7.47
N PRO A 261 15.18 0.46 7.79
CA PRO A 261 15.64 0.30 9.18
C PRO A 261 15.30 1.47 10.11
N ASP A 262 15.35 2.70 9.61
CA ASP A 262 15.19 3.93 10.36
C ASP A 262 13.88 4.69 10.08
N ALA A 263 13.13 4.32 9.03
CA ALA A 263 11.91 5.02 8.65
C ALA A 263 10.94 4.15 7.84
N ILE A 264 9.66 4.48 7.90
CA ILE A 264 8.62 3.93 7.02
C ILE A 264 8.21 5.03 6.05
N PHE A 265 7.98 4.69 4.78
CA PHE A 265 7.48 5.60 3.76
C PHE A 265 6.20 5.08 3.14
N TYR A 266 5.27 5.98 2.82
CA TYR A 266 4.13 5.72 1.93
C TYR A 266 4.54 6.07 0.51
N VAL A 267 4.47 5.12 -0.41
CA VAL A 267 4.80 5.31 -1.82
C VAL A 267 3.56 5.84 -2.52
N LEU A 268 3.70 7.01 -3.15
CA LEU A 268 2.64 7.70 -3.89
C LEU A 268 2.75 7.50 -5.40
N ALA A 269 3.96 7.23 -5.88
CA ALA A 269 4.21 6.88 -7.27
C ALA A 269 5.44 5.98 -7.39
N GLU A 270 5.51 5.23 -8.47
CA GLU A 270 6.64 4.36 -8.81
C GLU A 270 7.15 4.66 -10.22
N VAL A 271 8.46 4.71 -10.34
CA VAL A 271 9.20 4.82 -11.60
C VAL A 271 9.57 3.40 -12.01
N ASP A 272 8.98 2.87 -13.08
CA ASP A 272 9.04 1.45 -13.53
C ASP A 272 10.22 0.62 -12.94
N GLY A 273 10.03 0.07 -11.72
CA GLY A 273 10.99 -0.80 -11.03
C GLY A 273 12.29 -0.17 -10.51
N VAL A 274 12.51 1.13 -10.72
CA VAL A 274 13.76 1.83 -10.37
C VAL A 274 13.67 2.49 -9.00
N ALA A 275 12.60 3.24 -8.75
CA ALA A 275 12.46 4.05 -7.55
C ALA A 275 11.00 4.31 -7.18
N GLY A 276 10.75 4.50 -5.90
CA GLY A 276 9.49 5.04 -5.39
C GLY A 276 9.60 6.54 -5.14
N LEU A 277 8.50 7.27 -5.34
CA LEU A 277 8.28 8.60 -4.78
C LEU A 277 7.35 8.44 -3.59
N GLY A 278 7.79 8.86 -2.41
CA GLY A 278 7.00 8.64 -1.19
C GLY A 278 7.20 9.68 -0.10
N VAL A 279 6.26 9.71 0.83
CA VAL A 279 6.31 10.58 2.03
C VAL A 279 6.64 9.76 3.26
N LYS A 280 7.32 10.37 4.23
CA LYS A 280 7.69 9.69 5.48
C LYS A 280 6.46 9.50 6.38
N ASN A 281 6.29 8.29 6.92
CA ASN A 281 5.28 8.00 7.95
C ASN A 281 5.55 8.86 9.21
N GLY A 282 4.47 9.42 9.76
CA GLY A 282 4.48 10.43 10.81
C GLY A 282 4.90 11.83 10.34
N GLY A 283 5.31 11.99 9.07
CA GLY A 283 5.74 13.27 8.50
C GLY A 283 4.61 14.29 8.46
N ARG A 284 4.93 15.56 8.74
CA ARG A 284 3.96 16.67 8.82
C ARG A 284 4.30 17.83 7.89
N ASP A 285 5.27 17.65 7.01
CA ASP A 285 5.80 18.65 6.08
C ASP A 285 5.46 18.37 4.61
N ALA A 286 4.82 17.23 4.33
CA ALA A 286 4.53 16.72 2.99
C ALA A 286 5.78 16.55 2.09
N THR A 287 6.97 16.41 2.68
CA THR A 287 8.19 16.23 1.90
C THR A 287 8.16 14.87 1.19
N ILE A 288 8.29 14.92 -0.14
CA ILE A 288 8.45 13.79 -1.03
C ILE A 288 9.93 13.41 -1.08
N TYR A 289 10.17 12.10 -0.98
CA TYR A 289 11.47 11.49 -1.10
C TYR A 289 11.48 10.60 -2.33
N ARG A 290 12.56 10.65 -3.11
CA ARG A 290 12.92 9.59 -4.06
C ARG A 290 13.59 8.47 -3.28
N LEU A 291 13.08 7.26 -3.41
CA LEU A 291 13.48 6.05 -2.69
C LEU A 291 14.04 5.05 -3.72
N ARG A 292 15.35 4.82 -3.73
CA ARG A 292 15.96 3.80 -4.60
C ARG A 292 15.88 2.43 -3.94
N TYR A 293 15.41 1.43 -4.70
CA TYR A 293 15.20 0.08 -4.17
C TYR A 293 16.50 -0.71 -3.96
N GLU A 294 17.53 -0.45 -4.77
CA GLU A 294 18.76 -1.23 -4.80
C GLU A 294 19.66 -0.99 -3.58
N ASP A 295 19.84 0.28 -3.21
CA ASP A 295 20.77 0.70 -2.17
C ASP A 295 20.07 1.35 -0.97
N GLY A 296 18.76 1.58 -1.05
CA GLY A 296 17.99 2.26 -0.01
C GLY A 296 18.31 3.75 0.10
N GLU A 297 18.96 4.34 -0.92
CA GLU A 297 19.24 5.77 -0.97
C GLU A 297 17.92 6.57 -0.98
N ARG A 298 17.95 7.70 -0.26
CA ARG A 298 16.80 8.58 -0.10
C ARG A 298 17.20 10.01 -0.35
N ARG A 299 16.50 10.68 -1.26
CA ARG A 299 16.72 12.09 -1.58
C ARG A 299 15.42 12.86 -1.46
N ALA A 300 15.41 13.93 -0.66
CA ALA A 300 14.28 14.84 -0.58
C ALA A 300 14.12 15.63 -1.89
N MET A 301 12.88 15.75 -2.37
CA MET A 301 12.52 16.35 -3.66
C MET A 301 11.61 17.59 -3.51
N GLY A 302 11.29 18.01 -2.28
CA GLY A 302 10.32 19.08 -1.99
C GLY A 302 8.93 18.53 -1.66
N SER A 303 7.89 19.36 -1.73
CA SER A 303 6.53 19.02 -1.30
C SER A 303 5.48 19.02 -2.43
N SER A 304 5.91 19.05 -3.69
CA SER A 304 5.06 18.97 -4.88
C SER A 304 5.32 17.67 -5.63
N LEU A 305 4.28 16.86 -5.82
CA LEU A 305 4.35 15.65 -6.64
C LEU A 305 4.62 15.99 -8.10
N GLN A 306 4.00 17.04 -8.63
CA GLN A 306 4.23 17.48 -10.00
C GLN A 306 5.72 17.77 -10.23
N TYR A 307 6.34 18.55 -9.32
CA TYR A 307 7.78 18.85 -9.41
C TYR A 307 8.64 17.59 -9.30
N ALA A 308 8.32 16.68 -8.37
CA ALA A 308 9.05 15.43 -8.22
C ALA A 308 8.97 14.55 -9.49
N LEU A 309 7.80 14.50 -10.14
CA LEU A 309 7.59 13.77 -11.39
C LEU A 309 8.41 14.38 -12.55
N ILE A 310 8.44 15.72 -12.68
CA ILE A 310 9.27 16.40 -13.69
C ILE A 310 10.75 16.00 -13.55
N ASN A 311 11.29 16.10 -12.33
CA ASN A 311 12.69 15.77 -12.07
C ASN A 311 13.02 14.32 -12.43
N VAL A 312 12.11 13.39 -12.14
CA VAL A 312 12.32 11.98 -12.47
C VAL A 312 12.31 11.75 -13.98
N LEU A 313 11.35 12.35 -14.70
CA LEU A 313 11.21 12.17 -16.14
C LEU A 313 12.41 12.78 -16.88
N GLU A 314 12.89 13.96 -16.48
CA GLU A 314 14.06 14.60 -17.10
C GLU A 314 15.37 13.83 -16.85
N LEU A 315 15.53 13.18 -15.70
CA LEU A 315 16.71 12.35 -15.43
C LEU A 315 16.79 11.11 -16.34
N GLN A 316 15.64 10.59 -16.80
CA GLN A 316 15.62 9.47 -17.74
C GLN A 316 16.07 9.90 -19.14
N ASP A 317 15.63 11.07 -19.60
CA ASP A 317 16.00 11.61 -20.91
C ASP A 317 17.50 11.90 -21.03
N THR A 318 18.19 12.11 -19.91
CA THR A 318 19.64 12.34 -19.85
C THR A 318 20.49 11.08 -19.67
N GLY A 319 19.87 9.90 -19.53
CA GLY A 319 20.58 8.63 -19.35
C GLY A 319 21.30 8.47 -17.99
N ASN A 320 20.95 9.29 -16.99
CA ASN A 320 21.57 9.29 -15.65
C ASN A 320 20.72 8.52 -14.61
N VAL A 321 20.22 7.34 -14.98
CA VAL A 321 19.42 6.48 -14.09
C VAL A 321 20.22 5.27 -13.62
#